data_AF-A0A8C2QAD4-F1
#
_entry.id   AF-A0A8C2QAD4-F1
#
_cell.length_a   1.000
_cell.length_b   1.000
_cell.length_c   1.000
_cell.angle_alpha   90.00
_cell.angle_beta   90.00
_cell.angle_gamma   90.00
#
_symmetry.space_group_name_H-M   'P 1'
#
loop_
_entity.id
_entity.type
_entity.pdbx_description
1 polymer ?
#
loop_
_entity_poly.entity_id
_entity_poly.type
_entity_poly.pdbx_seq_one_letter_code
_entity_poly.pdbx_strand_id
1 'polypeptide(L)'
;MRKTEEVFNSHPYCCYKKKGRLSVFVSVRQKQHSEMSLTAILSEIDGGDDKGAEKLLQKYNTENSHTFAFDHKEEDARIKLCQGLLTVLRRSDHPLCQSTCLETLRILSRDKRVLGPVATKEGILTLAGLARIHVAGHNVELLEEPQSAEEERVVVEALKCLCNVVFNSVPAQQVGTDVKLAEGLCAHLHMVSSSHHEVGLFSLRLLFLLSALRTDVRSMLRKEAGAVRLLTDILERTLDVQWVGPYEAMPPTPEALTISPENNELAMEALKALFNITMSDSSDEVRVTVLVEHQLFFKA
;
A
#
# COMPACT_ATOMS: atom_id res chain seq x y z
N MET A 1 37.67 10.27 50.68
CA MET A 1 37.62 10.74 49.28
C MET A 1 37.90 9.55 48.36
N ARG A 2 36.84 8.96 47.80
CA ARG A 2 36.89 7.90 46.78
C ARG A 2 36.06 8.38 45.60
N LYS A 3 36.59 8.21 44.39
CA LYS A 3 35.90 8.47 43.12
C LYS A 3 35.07 7.23 42.77
N THR A 4 33.84 7.45 42.32
CA THR A 4 32.97 6.44 41.71
C THR A 4 32.61 6.91 40.30
N GLU A 5 32.69 5.97 39.37
CA GLU A 5 32.45 6.08 37.93
C GLU A 5 30.96 6.31 37.64
N GLU A 6 30.65 7.20 36.68
CA GLU A 6 29.37 7.23 35.98
C GLU A 6 29.62 6.91 34.50
N VAL A 7 28.98 5.81 34.06
CA VAL A 7 29.03 5.26 32.71
C VAL A 7 27.94 5.92 31.87
N PHE A 8 28.33 6.68 30.85
CA PHE A 8 27.45 7.16 29.79
C PHE A 8 27.16 6.02 28.80
N ASN A 9 25.90 5.57 28.75
CA ASN A 9 25.45 4.53 27.84
C ASN A 9 25.01 5.16 26.49
N SER A 10 25.80 4.91 25.46
CA SER A 10 25.64 5.39 24.08
C SER A 10 24.53 4.67 23.30
N HIS A 11 23.56 5.43 22.78
CA HIS A 11 22.55 4.98 21.81
C HIS A 11 23.13 4.85 20.39
N PRO A 12 22.86 3.78 19.62
CA PRO A 12 23.47 3.59 18.30
C PRO A 12 22.45 3.76 17.16
N TYR A 13 22.21 4.98 16.68
CA TYR A 13 21.70 5.21 15.31
C TYR A 13 22.24 6.54 14.76
N CYS A 14 23.53 6.55 14.41
CA CYS A 14 24.14 7.60 13.60
C CYS A 14 25.06 6.93 12.59
N CYS A 15 24.56 6.68 11.37
CA CYS A 15 25.37 6.09 10.31
C CYS A 15 26.13 7.21 9.58
N TYR A 16 27.32 7.54 10.08
CA TYR A 16 28.31 8.30 9.33
C TYR A 16 28.90 7.42 8.21
N LYS A 17 28.93 7.95 6.98
CA LYS A 17 29.70 7.41 5.85
C LYS A 17 31.15 7.15 6.29
N LYS A 18 31.56 5.88 6.37
CA LYS A 18 32.97 5.48 6.33
C LYS A 18 33.23 4.54 5.17
N LYS A 19 34.04 5.03 4.21
CA LYS A 19 34.71 4.24 3.19
C LYS A 19 35.54 3.15 3.89
N GLY A 20 35.28 1.88 3.58
CA GLY A 20 36.05 0.76 4.10
C GLY A 20 35.53 -0.56 3.57
N ARG A 21 36.24 -1.10 2.59
CA ARG A 21 36.13 -2.45 2.01
C ARG A 21 35.84 -3.50 3.10
N LEU A 22 34.64 -4.08 3.12
CA LEU A 22 34.36 -5.33 3.84
C LEU A 22 33.47 -6.22 2.97
N SER A 23 34.07 -7.34 2.54
CA SER A 23 33.41 -8.59 2.10
C SER A 23 32.39 -8.52 0.95
N VAL A 24 32.90 -8.44 -0.28
CA VAL A 24 32.22 -8.98 -1.48
C VAL A 24 32.37 -10.50 -1.44
N PHE A 25 31.55 -11.16 -0.63
CA PHE A 25 31.36 -12.62 -0.64
C PHE A 25 29.86 -12.93 -0.41
N VAL A 26 28.98 -12.17 -1.07
CA VAL A 26 27.63 -12.64 -1.35
C VAL A 26 27.79 -13.73 -2.40
N SER A 27 27.65 -14.97 -1.92
CA SER A 27 27.97 -16.22 -2.58
C SER A 27 27.44 -16.29 -4.02
N VAL A 28 28.34 -16.50 -4.98
CA VAL A 28 28.02 -16.75 -6.41
C VAL A 28 26.94 -17.84 -6.56
N ARG A 29 26.86 -18.80 -5.63
CA ARG A 29 25.82 -19.84 -5.57
C ARG A 29 24.42 -19.32 -5.24
N GLN A 30 24.28 -18.36 -4.32
CA GLN A 30 22.99 -17.73 -4.04
C GLN A 30 22.51 -16.90 -5.24
N LYS A 31 23.46 -16.31 -5.96
CA LYS A 31 23.21 -15.46 -7.13
C LYS A 31 22.72 -16.26 -8.36
N GLN A 32 23.34 -17.40 -8.65
CA GLN A 32 22.86 -18.31 -9.71
C GLN A 32 21.52 -18.97 -9.37
N HIS A 33 21.26 -19.25 -8.09
CA HIS A 33 19.98 -19.81 -7.65
C HIS A 33 18.82 -18.81 -7.81
N SER A 34 19.05 -17.51 -7.57
CA SER A 34 18.06 -16.44 -7.79
C SER A 34 17.68 -16.28 -9.26
N GLU A 35 18.67 -16.19 -10.16
CA GLU A 35 18.43 -15.95 -11.58
C GLU A 35 17.74 -17.16 -12.25
N MET A 36 18.13 -18.39 -11.90
CA MET A 36 17.43 -19.61 -12.33
C MET A 36 16.00 -19.71 -11.78
N SER A 37 15.72 -19.11 -10.62
CA SER A 37 14.39 -19.11 -9.99
C SER A 37 13.42 -18.21 -10.77
N LEU A 38 13.84 -17.00 -11.16
CA LEU A 38 13.00 -16.08 -11.94
C LEU A 38 12.68 -16.62 -13.34
N THR A 39 13.66 -17.24 -14.02
CA THR A 39 13.42 -17.84 -15.34
C THR A 39 12.44 -19.00 -15.29
N ALA A 40 12.47 -19.81 -14.23
CA ALA A 40 11.51 -20.90 -14.04
C ALA A 40 10.09 -20.36 -13.82
N ILE A 41 9.94 -19.33 -12.97
CA ILE A 41 8.65 -18.67 -12.73
C ILE A 41 8.07 -18.12 -14.05
N LEU A 42 8.90 -17.41 -14.83
CA LEU A 42 8.47 -16.85 -16.12
C LEU A 42 8.04 -17.95 -17.09
N SER A 43 8.75 -19.08 -17.15
CA SER A 43 8.39 -20.21 -17.99
C SER A 43 7.02 -20.81 -17.65
N GLU A 44 6.69 -20.93 -16.35
CA GLU A 44 5.37 -21.43 -15.93
C GLU A 44 4.25 -20.44 -16.29
N ILE A 45 4.50 -19.13 -16.09
CA ILE A 45 3.54 -18.08 -16.45
C ILE A 45 3.26 -18.09 -17.96
N ASP A 46 4.31 -18.11 -18.78
CA ASP A 46 4.24 -18.14 -20.24
C ASP A 46 3.59 -19.45 -20.75
N GLY A 47 3.84 -20.56 -20.06
CA GLY A 47 3.22 -21.85 -20.32
C GLY A 47 1.74 -21.95 -19.94
N GLY A 48 1.22 -21.00 -19.17
CA GLY A 48 -0.18 -21.00 -18.71
C GLY A 48 -0.45 -21.88 -17.48
N ASP A 49 0.58 -22.41 -16.81
CA ASP A 49 0.41 -23.19 -15.59
C ASP A 49 0.39 -22.29 -14.35
N ASP A 50 -0.79 -21.74 -14.05
CA ASP A 50 -1.00 -20.88 -12.88
C ASP A 50 -0.70 -21.59 -11.56
N LYS A 51 -0.89 -22.92 -11.47
CA LYS A 51 -0.58 -23.70 -10.26
C LYS A 51 0.91 -23.94 -10.12
N GLY A 52 1.61 -24.20 -11.21
CA GLY A 52 3.07 -24.28 -11.27
C GLY A 52 3.70 -22.95 -10.87
N ALA A 53 3.23 -21.86 -11.46
CA ALA A 53 3.65 -20.50 -11.14
C ALA A 53 3.39 -20.17 -9.67
N GLU A 54 2.20 -20.44 -9.13
CA GLU A 54 1.86 -20.19 -7.72
C GLU A 54 2.88 -20.81 -6.75
N LYS A 55 3.25 -22.08 -6.94
CA LYS A 55 4.20 -22.78 -6.06
C LYS A 55 5.58 -22.12 -6.06
N LEU A 56 6.06 -21.72 -7.25
CA LEU A 56 7.35 -21.05 -7.37
C LEU A 56 7.30 -19.64 -6.78
N LEU A 57 6.18 -18.93 -6.96
CA LEU A 57 5.94 -17.60 -6.40
C LEU A 57 5.85 -17.63 -4.86
N GLN A 58 5.24 -18.64 -4.26
CA GLN A 58 5.23 -18.81 -2.79
C GLN A 58 6.65 -18.92 -2.22
N LYS A 59 7.52 -19.70 -2.89
CA LYS A 59 8.93 -19.79 -2.53
C LYS A 59 9.63 -18.45 -2.70
N TYR A 60 9.41 -17.77 -3.83
CA TYR A 60 9.97 -16.44 -4.10
C TYR A 60 9.56 -15.42 -3.03
N ASN A 61 8.27 -15.37 -2.65
CA ASN A 61 7.74 -14.46 -1.64
C ASN A 61 8.37 -14.72 -0.28
N THR A 62 8.52 -15.98 0.11
CA THR A 62 9.17 -16.37 1.36
C THR A 62 10.62 -15.89 1.41
N GLU A 63 11.36 -16.03 0.31
CA GLU A 63 12.76 -15.64 0.21
C GLU A 63 12.95 -14.11 0.13
N ASN A 64 11.98 -13.37 -0.41
CA ASN A 64 12.11 -11.94 -0.74
C ASN A 64 11.18 -11.00 0.05
N SER A 65 10.41 -11.51 1.01
CA SER A 65 9.46 -10.71 1.82
C SER A 65 10.10 -9.50 2.51
N HIS A 66 11.38 -9.60 2.87
CA HIS A 66 12.18 -8.54 3.49
C HIS A 66 13.24 -7.93 2.56
N THR A 67 13.14 -8.16 1.25
CA THR A 67 14.05 -7.57 0.27
C THR A 67 13.63 -6.13 -0.06
N PHE A 68 14.58 -5.20 0.09
CA PHE A 68 14.43 -3.77 -0.25
C PHE A 68 15.50 -3.28 -1.24
N ALA A 69 16.49 -4.12 -1.57
CA ALA A 69 17.53 -3.82 -2.53
C ALA A 69 17.58 -4.94 -3.57
N PHE A 70 17.49 -4.56 -4.85
CA PHE A 70 17.38 -5.49 -5.97
C PHE A 70 18.56 -5.36 -6.93
N ASP A 71 19.07 -6.50 -7.41
CA ASP A 71 20.19 -6.50 -8.36
C ASP A 71 19.79 -5.85 -9.69
N HIS A 72 20.64 -4.99 -10.22
CA HIS A 72 20.49 -4.38 -11.54
C HIS A 72 20.52 -5.41 -12.67
N LYS A 73 21.22 -6.53 -12.49
CA LYS A 73 21.34 -7.57 -13.53
C LYS A 73 20.04 -8.30 -13.82
N GLU A 74 19.17 -8.41 -12.83
CA GLU A 74 17.88 -9.10 -12.93
C GLU A 74 16.72 -8.12 -13.24
N GLU A 75 17.01 -6.85 -13.55
CA GLU A 75 15.99 -5.81 -13.79
C GLU A 75 15.03 -6.18 -14.92
N ASP A 76 15.55 -6.63 -16.07
CA ASP A 76 14.74 -7.05 -17.22
C ASP A 76 13.85 -8.25 -16.89
N ALA A 77 14.38 -9.22 -16.11
CA ALA A 77 13.61 -10.38 -15.67
C ALA A 77 12.47 -9.97 -14.72
N ARG A 78 12.72 -9.02 -13.82
CA ARG A 78 11.69 -8.47 -12.93
C ARG A 78 10.64 -7.66 -13.67
N ILE A 79 11.01 -6.89 -14.70
CA ILE A 79 10.06 -6.18 -15.57
C ILE A 79 9.14 -7.19 -16.26
N LYS A 80 9.70 -8.26 -16.84
CA LYS A 80 8.91 -9.34 -17.44
C LYS A 80 8.02 -10.02 -16.41
N LEU A 81 8.51 -10.22 -15.19
CA LEU A 81 7.71 -10.82 -14.12
C LEU A 81 6.53 -9.93 -13.74
N CYS A 82 6.69 -8.62 -13.59
CA CYS A 82 5.57 -7.69 -13.37
C CYS A 82 4.50 -7.83 -14.45
N GLN A 83 4.89 -7.92 -15.73
CA GLN A 83 3.97 -8.10 -16.85
C GLN A 83 3.28 -9.47 -16.84
N GLY A 84 4.05 -10.53 -16.54
CA GLY A 84 3.54 -11.89 -16.41
C GLY A 84 2.50 -12.01 -15.29
N LEU A 85 2.79 -11.43 -14.12
CA LEU A 85 1.88 -11.40 -12.98
C LEU A 85 0.55 -10.72 -13.32
N LEU A 86 0.56 -9.58 -14.05
CA LEU A 86 -0.67 -8.94 -14.50
C LEU A 86 -1.48 -9.81 -15.48
N THR A 87 -0.81 -10.68 -16.24
CA THR A 87 -1.49 -11.65 -17.12
C THR A 87 -2.18 -12.73 -16.28
N VAL A 88 -1.47 -13.27 -15.28
CA VAL A 88 -2.04 -14.26 -14.34
C VAL A 88 -3.22 -13.68 -13.57
N LEU A 89 -3.07 -12.47 -13.03
CA LEU A 89 -4.11 -11.80 -12.24
C LEU A 89 -5.40 -11.53 -13.01
N ARG A 90 -5.32 -11.33 -14.33
CA ARG A 90 -6.50 -11.14 -15.19
C ARG A 90 -7.16 -12.44 -15.62
N ARG A 91 -6.44 -13.56 -15.63
CA ARG A 91 -6.96 -14.86 -16.11
C ARG A 91 -7.36 -15.82 -14.99
N SER A 92 -6.74 -15.70 -13.82
CA SER A 92 -6.91 -16.64 -12.72
C SER A 92 -8.11 -16.25 -11.87
N ASP A 93 -9.02 -17.21 -11.66
CA ASP A 93 -10.15 -17.08 -10.73
C ASP A 93 -9.85 -17.68 -9.34
N HIS A 94 -8.61 -18.12 -9.10
CA HIS A 94 -8.23 -18.81 -7.86
C HIS A 94 -7.64 -17.81 -6.83
N PRO A 95 -8.32 -17.54 -5.69
CA PRO A 95 -7.87 -16.51 -4.73
C PRO A 95 -6.46 -16.71 -4.18
N LEU A 96 -6.05 -17.97 -3.95
CA LEU A 96 -4.68 -18.26 -3.49
C LEU A 96 -3.61 -17.86 -4.52
N CYS A 97 -3.88 -18.10 -5.81
CA CYS A 97 -2.98 -17.76 -6.89
C CYS A 97 -2.91 -16.23 -7.05
N GLN A 98 -4.07 -15.57 -7.04
CA GLN A 98 -4.16 -14.11 -7.10
C GLN A 98 -3.43 -13.44 -5.94
N SER A 99 -3.70 -13.84 -4.70
CA SER A 99 -3.04 -13.26 -3.52
C SER A 99 -1.53 -13.51 -3.51
N THR A 100 -1.08 -14.70 -3.93
CA THR A 100 0.35 -15.00 -4.09
C THR A 100 0.99 -14.08 -5.14
N CYS A 101 0.34 -13.90 -6.29
CA CYS A 101 0.80 -13.00 -7.35
C CYS A 101 0.86 -11.53 -6.90
N LEU A 102 -0.16 -11.07 -6.17
CA LEU A 102 -0.22 -9.72 -5.61
C LEU A 102 0.87 -9.48 -4.57
N GLU A 103 1.17 -10.46 -3.72
CA GLU A 103 2.27 -10.37 -2.77
C GLU A 103 3.62 -10.28 -3.51
N THR A 104 3.84 -11.09 -4.56
CA THR A 104 5.04 -10.96 -5.40
C THR A 104 5.12 -9.58 -6.02
N LEU A 105 4.02 -9.07 -6.59
CA LEU A 105 3.98 -7.75 -7.20
C LEU A 105 4.22 -6.64 -6.18
N ARG A 106 3.72 -6.80 -4.95
CA ARG A 106 3.99 -5.89 -3.82
C ARG A 106 5.46 -5.89 -3.44
N ILE A 107 6.14 -7.03 -3.43
CA ILE A 107 7.60 -7.09 -3.23
C ILE A 107 8.32 -6.36 -4.38
N LEU A 108 7.98 -6.67 -5.63
CA LEU A 108 8.60 -6.05 -6.82
C LEU A 108 8.36 -4.54 -6.89
N SER A 109 7.21 -4.06 -6.40
CA SER A 109 6.86 -2.64 -6.41
C SER A 109 7.74 -1.76 -5.51
N ARG A 110 8.57 -2.37 -4.66
CA ARG A 110 9.65 -1.68 -3.93
C ARG A 110 10.78 -1.24 -4.87
N ASP A 111 10.92 -1.85 -6.04
CA ASP A 111 11.86 -1.45 -7.09
C ASP A 111 11.17 -0.54 -8.13
N LYS A 112 11.32 0.77 -7.97
CA LYS A 112 10.72 1.77 -8.87
C LYS A 112 11.06 1.59 -10.36
N ARG A 113 12.14 0.89 -10.70
CA ARG A 113 12.60 0.71 -12.10
C ARG A 113 11.75 -0.32 -12.85
N VAL A 114 11.10 -1.24 -12.14
CA VAL A 114 10.38 -2.36 -12.75
C VAL A 114 8.88 -2.13 -12.87
N LEU A 115 8.39 -0.96 -12.44
CA LEU A 115 6.97 -0.65 -12.35
C LEU A 115 6.31 -0.23 -13.67
N GLY A 116 7.08 -0.05 -14.74
CA GLY A 116 6.57 0.37 -16.06
C GLY A 116 5.33 -0.43 -16.53
N PRO A 117 5.34 -1.77 -16.50
CA PRO A 117 4.20 -2.59 -16.91
C PRO A 117 2.93 -2.38 -16.05
N VAL A 118 3.12 -2.08 -14.76
CA VAL A 118 2.02 -1.91 -13.78
C VAL A 118 1.45 -0.49 -13.82
N ALA A 119 2.29 0.50 -14.11
CA ALA A 119 1.93 1.91 -14.19
C ALA A 119 1.20 2.28 -15.50
N THR A 120 0.36 1.37 -15.99
CA THR A 120 -0.49 1.54 -17.18
C THR A 120 -1.95 1.62 -16.75
N LYS A 121 -2.82 2.17 -17.62
CA LYS A 121 -4.26 2.22 -17.36
C LYS A 121 -4.84 0.84 -17.05
N GLU A 122 -4.47 -0.17 -17.85
CA GLU A 122 -4.93 -1.55 -17.62
C GLU A 122 -4.39 -2.14 -16.31
N GLY A 123 -3.11 -1.90 -15.99
CA GLY A 123 -2.50 -2.38 -14.76
C GLY A 123 -3.19 -1.82 -13.51
N ILE A 124 -3.43 -0.51 -13.47
CA ILE A 124 -4.13 0.14 -12.36
C ILE A 124 -5.59 -0.33 -12.25
N LEU A 125 -6.31 -0.47 -13.38
CA LEU A 125 -7.68 -0.98 -13.36
C LEU A 125 -7.77 -2.43 -12.91
N THR A 126 -6.79 -3.27 -13.29
CA THR A 126 -6.71 -4.67 -12.84
C THR A 126 -6.57 -4.73 -11.32
N LEU A 127 -5.63 -3.96 -10.76
CA LEU A 127 -5.43 -3.91 -9.31
C LEU A 127 -6.63 -3.28 -8.58
N ALA A 128 -7.25 -2.24 -9.13
CA ALA A 128 -8.45 -1.62 -8.57
C ALA A 128 -9.64 -2.60 -8.54
N GLY A 129 -9.83 -3.38 -9.60
CA GLY A 129 -10.86 -4.42 -9.67
C GLY A 129 -10.68 -5.51 -8.60
N LEU A 130 -9.44 -6.00 -8.44
CA LEU A 130 -9.10 -6.96 -7.39
C LEU A 130 -9.24 -6.37 -5.97
N ALA A 131 -9.01 -5.07 -5.82
CA ALA A 131 -9.26 -4.31 -4.59
C ALA A 131 -10.74 -3.96 -4.37
N ARG A 132 -11.66 -4.41 -5.24
CA ARG A 132 -13.09 -4.10 -5.21
C ARG A 132 -13.39 -2.58 -5.23
N ILE A 133 -12.50 -1.79 -5.84
CA ILE A 133 -12.68 -0.35 -6.02
C ILE A 133 -13.44 -0.12 -7.32
N HIS A 134 -14.65 0.43 -7.22
CA HIS A 134 -15.47 0.72 -8.39
C HIS A 134 -14.97 1.98 -9.11
N VAL A 135 -14.40 1.81 -10.30
CA VAL A 135 -13.93 2.92 -11.13
C VAL A 135 -14.97 3.21 -12.22
N ALA A 136 -15.57 4.41 -12.16
CA ALA A 136 -16.65 4.81 -13.05
C ALA A 136 -16.25 4.70 -14.54
N GLY A 137 -17.14 4.12 -15.34
CA GLY A 137 -16.94 3.92 -16.78
C GLY A 137 -15.98 2.79 -17.17
N HIS A 138 -15.47 2.04 -16.19
CA HIS A 138 -14.56 0.91 -16.42
C HIS A 138 -15.07 -0.40 -15.82
N ASN A 139 -15.80 -0.32 -14.70
CA ASN A 139 -16.44 -1.48 -14.08
C ASN A 139 -17.92 -1.52 -14.47
N VAL A 140 -18.35 -2.63 -15.08
CA VAL A 140 -19.74 -2.80 -15.55
C VAL A 140 -20.64 -3.39 -14.46
N GLU A 141 -20.05 -4.11 -13.50
CA GLU A 141 -20.76 -4.78 -12.41
C GLU A 141 -20.48 -4.11 -11.05
N LEU A 142 -21.47 -4.20 -10.16
CA LEU A 142 -21.30 -3.80 -8.76
C LEU A 142 -20.34 -4.79 -8.09
N LEU A 143 -19.30 -4.27 -7.47
CA LEU A 143 -18.33 -5.08 -6.73
C LEU A 143 -18.86 -5.28 -5.32
N GLU A 144 -19.15 -6.52 -4.95
CA GLU A 144 -19.61 -6.89 -3.61
C GLU A 144 -18.44 -6.92 -2.60
N GLU A 145 -18.78 -6.85 -1.31
CA GLU A 145 -17.83 -7.10 -0.22
C GLU A 145 -17.28 -8.54 -0.32
N PRO A 146 -16.04 -8.79 0.14
CA PRO A 146 -15.46 -10.13 0.13
C PRO A 146 -16.33 -11.10 0.97
N GLN A 147 -16.70 -12.23 0.38
CA GLN A 147 -17.59 -13.21 1.01
C GLN A 147 -16.80 -14.29 1.77
N SER A 148 -15.49 -14.34 1.58
CA SER A 148 -14.58 -15.28 2.24
C SER A 148 -13.26 -14.63 2.67
N ALA A 149 -12.57 -15.26 3.62
CA ALA A 149 -11.24 -14.83 4.06
C ALA A 149 -10.20 -14.87 2.93
N GLU A 150 -10.36 -15.76 1.96
CA GLU A 150 -9.45 -15.88 0.81
C GLU A 150 -9.63 -14.71 -0.16
N GLU A 151 -10.88 -14.30 -0.42
CA GLU A 151 -11.18 -13.10 -1.21
C GLU A 151 -10.74 -11.83 -0.48
N GLU A 152 -10.99 -11.72 0.82
CA GLU A 152 -10.53 -10.59 1.62
C GLU A 152 -9.01 -10.44 1.55
N ARG A 153 -8.26 -11.56 1.60
CA ARG A 153 -6.81 -11.54 1.40
C ARG A 153 -6.42 -11.00 0.03
N VAL A 154 -7.13 -11.35 -1.04
CA VAL A 154 -6.88 -10.78 -2.39
C VAL A 154 -7.10 -9.27 -2.38
N VAL A 155 -8.20 -8.79 -1.81
CA VAL A 155 -8.51 -7.36 -1.70
C VAL A 155 -7.41 -6.62 -0.94
N VAL A 156 -7.02 -7.14 0.22
CA VAL A 156 -5.99 -6.53 1.07
C VAL A 156 -4.64 -6.49 0.37
N GLU A 157 -4.20 -7.58 -0.27
CA GLU A 157 -2.93 -7.59 -1.02
C GLU A 157 -2.98 -6.66 -2.24
N ALA A 158 -4.14 -6.53 -2.91
CA ALA A 158 -4.32 -5.58 -4.02
C ALA A 158 -4.20 -4.13 -3.53
N LEU A 159 -4.82 -3.78 -2.42
CA LEU A 159 -4.71 -2.45 -1.80
C LEU A 159 -3.28 -2.15 -1.35
N LYS A 160 -2.60 -3.12 -0.71
CA LYS A 160 -1.18 -3.00 -0.35
C LYS A 160 -0.29 -2.79 -1.58
N CYS A 161 -0.56 -3.53 -2.65
CA CYS A 161 0.16 -3.38 -3.92
C CYS A 161 -0.06 -2.00 -4.54
N LEU A 162 -1.32 -1.53 -4.63
CA LEU A 162 -1.66 -0.20 -5.11
C LEU A 162 -0.96 0.91 -4.32
N CYS A 163 -0.93 0.80 -2.99
CA CYS A 163 -0.21 1.75 -2.13
C CYS A 163 1.27 1.86 -2.55
N ASN A 164 1.96 0.72 -2.72
CA ASN A 164 3.37 0.74 -3.11
C ASN A 164 3.58 1.23 -4.54
N VAL A 165 2.72 0.84 -5.49
CA VAL A 165 2.82 1.27 -6.89
C VAL A 165 2.62 2.78 -7.01
N VAL A 166 1.57 3.33 -6.38
CA VAL A 166 1.30 4.77 -6.37
C VAL A 166 2.42 5.53 -5.67
N PHE A 167 2.94 5.00 -4.56
CA PHE A 167 4.04 5.65 -3.85
C PHE A 167 5.33 5.70 -4.69
N ASN A 168 5.69 4.60 -5.35
CA ASN A 168 6.98 4.48 -6.04
C ASN A 168 6.97 4.89 -7.53
N SER A 169 5.81 5.17 -8.12
CA SER A 169 5.69 5.48 -9.56
C SER A 169 4.84 6.73 -9.83
N VAL A 170 5.51 7.80 -10.25
CA VAL A 170 4.83 9.03 -10.73
C VAL A 170 3.90 8.76 -11.92
N PRO A 171 4.27 7.94 -12.93
CA PRO A 171 3.31 7.54 -13.97
C PRO A 171 2.06 6.86 -13.41
N ALA A 172 2.19 6.01 -12.39
CA ALA A 172 1.03 5.37 -11.76
C ALA A 172 0.13 6.38 -11.03
N GLN A 173 0.71 7.40 -10.39
CA GLN A 173 -0.05 8.49 -9.77
C GLN A 173 -0.89 9.25 -10.80
N GLN A 174 -0.30 9.56 -11.97
CA GLN A 174 -1.01 10.23 -13.06
C GLN A 174 -2.13 9.34 -13.60
N VAL A 175 -1.84 8.08 -13.93
CA VAL A 175 -2.84 7.12 -14.41
C VAL A 175 -3.97 6.94 -13.40
N GLY A 176 -3.65 6.82 -12.10
CA GLY A 176 -4.64 6.74 -11.03
C GLY A 176 -5.59 7.93 -11.01
N THR A 177 -5.07 9.12 -11.30
CA THR A 177 -5.89 10.34 -11.44
C THR A 177 -6.76 10.30 -12.69
N ASP A 178 -6.18 9.91 -13.83
CA ASP A 178 -6.89 9.83 -15.13
C ASP A 178 -8.06 8.84 -15.09
N VAL A 179 -7.92 7.76 -14.32
CA VAL A 179 -8.99 6.78 -14.10
C VAL A 179 -9.91 7.13 -12.94
N LYS A 180 -9.75 8.26 -12.25
CA LYS A 180 -10.60 8.65 -11.11
C LYS A 180 -10.58 7.63 -9.96
N LEU A 181 -9.39 7.12 -9.65
CA LEU A 181 -9.21 6.12 -8.60
C LEU A 181 -9.62 6.64 -7.22
N ALA A 182 -9.38 7.93 -6.94
CA ALA A 182 -9.72 8.54 -5.65
C ALA A 182 -11.23 8.60 -5.42
N GLU A 183 -12.01 8.95 -6.44
CA GLU A 183 -13.48 8.96 -6.38
C GLU A 183 -14.02 7.54 -6.15
N GLY A 184 -13.48 6.55 -6.89
CA GLY A 184 -13.83 5.14 -6.67
C GLY A 184 -13.50 4.66 -5.26
N LEU A 185 -12.39 5.12 -4.70
CA LEU A 185 -11.95 4.79 -3.35
C LEU A 185 -12.84 5.44 -2.28
N CYS A 186 -13.31 6.67 -2.50
CA CYS A 186 -14.32 7.29 -1.64
C CYS A 186 -15.63 6.50 -1.66
N ALA A 187 -16.10 6.05 -2.83
CA ALA A 187 -17.28 5.20 -2.93
C ALA A 187 -17.07 3.85 -2.20
N HIS A 188 -15.90 3.24 -2.37
CA HIS A 188 -15.52 2.00 -1.69
C HIS A 188 -15.55 2.18 -0.15
N LEU A 189 -14.95 3.25 0.38
CA LEU A 189 -14.95 3.56 1.82
C LEU A 189 -16.32 3.85 2.43
N HIS A 190 -17.32 4.24 1.62
CA HIS A 190 -18.71 4.33 2.11
C HIS A 190 -19.34 2.95 2.33
N MET A 191 -18.91 1.95 1.57
CA MET A 191 -19.48 0.61 1.56
C MET A 191 -18.77 -0.35 2.51
N VAL A 192 -17.47 -0.17 2.74
CA VAL A 192 -16.67 -1.06 3.59
C VAL A 192 -17.24 -1.09 5.01
N SER A 193 -17.62 -2.30 5.45
CA SER A 193 -18.05 -2.55 6.82
C SER A 193 -16.89 -2.49 7.81
N SER A 194 -17.20 -2.18 9.08
CA SER A 194 -16.20 -2.11 10.15
C SER A 194 -15.57 -3.46 10.50
N SER A 195 -16.14 -4.57 10.04
CA SER A 195 -15.57 -5.92 10.19
C SER A 195 -14.33 -6.15 9.33
N HIS A 196 -14.16 -5.42 8.23
CA HIS A 196 -13.01 -5.55 7.33
C HIS A 196 -11.93 -4.49 7.63
N HIS A 197 -11.33 -4.60 8.81
CA HIS A 197 -10.37 -3.61 9.31
C HIS A 197 -9.22 -3.32 8.34
N GLU A 198 -8.53 -4.34 7.83
CA GLU A 198 -7.40 -4.15 6.91
C GLU A 198 -7.85 -3.51 5.58
N VAL A 199 -9.03 -3.87 5.07
CA VAL A 199 -9.58 -3.29 3.84
C VAL A 199 -9.79 -1.78 4.02
N GLY A 200 -10.44 -1.38 5.12
CA GLY A 200 -10.63 0.03 5.46
C GLY A 200 -9.30 0.76 5.66
N LEU A 201 -8.34 0.13 6.35
CA LEU A 201 -7.04 0.71 6.66
C LEU A 201 -6.22 1.00 5.41
N PHE A 202 -6.06 0.02 4.53
CA PHE A 202 -5.28 0.21 3.30
C PHE A 202 -6.00 1.06 2.27
N SER A 203 -7.34 1.11 2.29
CA SER A 203 -8.12 2.05 1.51
C SER A 203 -7.86 3.49 1.95
N LEU A 204 -7.90 3.79 3.26
CA LEU A 204 -7.56 5.12 3.78
C LEU A 204 -6.09 5.47 3.50
N ARG A 205 -5.16 4.52 3.63
CA ARG A 205 -3.75 4.73 3.30
C ARG A 205 -3.55 5.08 1.83
N LEU A 206 -4.25 4.43 0.91
CA LEU A 206 -4.21 4.75 -0.51
C LEU A 206 -4.77 6.15 -0.78
N LEU A 207 -5.88 6.52 -0.13
CA LEU A 207 -6.48 7.86 -0.24
C LEU A 207 -5.52 8.94 0.29
N PHE A 208 -4.85 8.68 1.41
CA PHE A 208 -3.78 9.52 1.95
C PHE A 208 -2.65 9.69 0.92
N LEU A 209 -2.14 8.60 0.33
CA LEU A 209 -1.06 8.69 -0.65
C LEU A 209 -1.45 9.49 -1.88
N LEU A 210 -2.64 9.23 -2.45
CA LEU A 210 -3.14 9.98 -3.61
C LEU A 210 -3.29 11.47 -3.30
N SER A 211 -3.91 11.82 -2.17
CA SER A 211 -4.10 13.22 -1.74
C SER A 211 -2.79 13.93 -1.34
N ALA A 212 -1.78 13.18 -0.89
CA ALA A 212 -0.47 13.72 -0.56
C ALA A 212 0.37 14.00 -1.80
N LEU A 213 0.39 13.06 -2.75
CA LEU A 213 1.28 13.07 -3.92
C LEU A 213 0.71 13.89 -5.09
N ARG A 214 -0.60 14.13 -5.12
CA ARG A 214 -1.30 14.78 -6.24
C ARG A 214 -2.17 15.94 -5.79
N THR A 215 -1.78 17.16 -6.19
CA THR A 215 -2.48 18.40 -5.83
C THR A 215 -3.83 18.55 -6.52
N ASP A 216 -3.98 18.02 -7.73
CA ASP A 216 -5.23 17.93 -8.47
C ASP A 216 -6.23 16.99 -7.79
N VAL A 217 -5.79 15.81 -7.35
CA VAL A 217 -6.62 14.90 -6.54
C VAL A 217 -7.06 15.59 -5.24
N ARG A 218 -6.13 16.26 -4.54
CA ARG A 218 -6.44 17.01 -3.32
C ARG A 218 -7.48 18.12 -3.57
N SER A 219 -7.32 18.89 -4.66
CA SER A 219 -8.26 19.95 -5.03
C SER A 219 -9.64 19.39 -5.37
N MET A 220 -9.69 18.25 -6.05
CA MET A 220 -10.93 17.54 -6.37
C MET A 220 -11.64 17.09 -5.09
N LEU A 221 -10.96 16.34 -4.22
CA LEU A 221 -11.53 15.84 -2.96
C LEU A 221 -11.99 16.97 -2.04
N ARG A 222 -11.32 18.12 -2.05
CA ARG A 222 -11.75 19.30 -1.28
C ARG A 222 -13.07 19.89 -1.79
N LYS A 223 -13.26 19.94 -3.12
CA LYS A 223 -14.47 20.48 -3.74
C LYS A 223 -15.65 19.52 -3.63
N GLU A 224 -15.36 18.23 -3.58
CA GLU A 224 -16.36 17.19 -3.36
C GLU A 224 -16.77 17.18 -1.89
N ALA A 225 -17.90 17.82 -1.57
CA ALA A 225 -18.44 17.90 -0.21
C ALA A 225 -18.60 16.52 0.48
N GLY A 226 -18.63 15.44 -0.30
CA GLY A 226 -18.69 14.07 0.19
C GLY A 226 -17.40 13.58 0.86
N ALA A 227 -16.20 14.00 0.42
CA ALA A 227 -14.96 13.39 0.90
C ALA A 227 -14.58 13.82 2.32
N VAL A 228 -14.73 15.11 2.65
CA VAL A 228 -14.52 15.62 4.03
C VAL A 228 -15.52 14.97 4.97
N ARG A 229 -16.81 14.95 4.59
CA ARG A 229 -17.87 14.34 5.39
C ARG A 229 -17.62 12.84 5.59
N LEU A 230 -17.25 12.10 4.55
CA LEU A 230 -16.88 10.69 4.63
C LEU A 230 -15.79 10.44 5.67
N LEU A 231 -14.70 11.19 5.63
CA LEU A 231 -13.59 11.02 6.56
C LEU A 231 -14.00 11.38 7.99
N THR A 232 -14.83 12.41 8.17
CA THR A 232 -15.44 12.75 9.46
C THR A 232 -16.33 11.61 9.97
N ASP A 233 -17.22 11.07 9.14
CA ASP A 233 -18.12 9.97 9.50
C ASP A 233 -17.34 8.68 9.85
N ILE A 234 -16.21 8.43 9.20
CA ILE A 234 -15.30 7.34 9.56
C ILE A 234 -14.69 7.61 10.94
N LEU A 235 -14.16 8.81 11.19
CA LEU A 235 -13.56 9.17 12.48
C LEU A 235 -14.56 9.08 13.63
N GLU A 236 -15.76 9.59 13.44
CA GLU A 236 -16.83 9.53 14.45
C GLU A 236 -17.18 8.09 14.82
N ARG A 237 -17.32 7.21 13.82
CA ARG A 237 -17.56 5.77 14.05
C ARG A 237 -16.37 5.08 14.73
N THR A 238 -15.15 5.36 14.30
CA THR A 238 -13.93 4.73 14.83
C THR A 238 -13.64 5.15 16.27
N LEU A 239 -13.99 6.38 16.64
CA LEU A 239 -13.78 6.94 17.97
C LEU A 239 -15.02 6.84 18.88
N ASP A 240 -16.13 6.28 18.38
CA ASP A 240 -17.43 6.16 19.07
C ASP A 240 -17.91 7.52 19.65
N VAL A 241 -17.81 8.58 18.85
CA VAL A 241 -18.16 9.94 19.29
C VAL A 241 -19.68 10.08 19.37
N GLN A 242 -20.18 10.44 20.55
CA GLN A 242 -21.58 10.78 20.75
C GLN A 242 -21.75 12.29 20.82
N TRP A 243 -22.47 12.87 19.86
CA TRP A 243 -22.75 14.31 19.83
C TRP A 243 -23.97 14.66 20.68
N VAL A 244 -23.83 15.68 21.54
CA VAL A 244 -24.94 16.24 22.35
C VAL A 244 -25.39 17.61 21.85
N GLY A 245 -24.62 18.23 20.95
CA GLY A 245 -24.92 19.50 20.32
C GLY A 245 -23.96 19.81 19.17
N PRO A 246 -24.14 20.94 18.45
CA PRO A 246 -23.21 21.35 17.41
C PRO A 246 -21.81 21.56 17.98
N TYR A 247 -20.86 20.74 17.54
CA TYR A 247 -19.47 20.75 18.00
C TYR A 247 -19.27 20.37 19.48
N GLU A 248 -20.29 19.81 20.14
CA GLU A 248 -20.23 19.36 21.53
C GLU A 248 -20.35 17.84 21.61
N ALA A 249 -19.25 17.18 21.95
CA ALA A 249 -19.21 15.74 22.19
C ALA A 249 -19.51 15.42 23.65
N MET A 250 -20.25 14.34 23.89
CA MET A 250 -20.47 13.76 25.20
C MET A 250 -19.11 13.42 25.83
N PRO A 251 -18.85 13.81 27.09
CA PRO A 251 -17.67 13.34 27.80
C PRO A 251 -17.67 11.81 27.86
N PRO A 252 -16.51 11.15 27.67
CA PRO A 252 -16.43 9.70 27.82
C PRO A 252 -16.85 9.32 29.24
N THR A 253 -17.64 8.25 29.37
CA THR A 253 -17.98 7.71 30.69
C THR A 253 -16.70 7.26 31.41
N PRO A 254 -16.66 7.27 32.76
CA PRO A 254 -15.50 6.79 33.50
C PRO A 254 -15.10 5.34 33.19
N GLU A 255 -16.05 4.51 32.69
CA GLU A 255 -15.79 3.15 32.22
C GLU A 255 -15.45 3.05 30.73
N ALA A 256 -15.37 4.16 29.99
CA ALA A 256 -15.07 4.16 28.57
C ALA A 256 -13.70 3.51 28.31
N LEU A 257 -13.72 2.45 27.51
CA LEU A 257 -12.51 1.72 27.14
C LEU A 257 -11.60 2.62 26.29
N THR A 258 -10.29 2.48 26.50
CA THR A 258 -9.29 3.11 25.63
C THR A 258 -9.51 2.67 24.19
N ILE A 259 -9.33 3.59 23.23
CA ILE A 259 -9.43 3.31 21.78
C ILE A 259 -8.62 2.05 21.46
N SER A 260 -9.21 1.10 20.73
CA SER A 260 -8.51 -0.14 20.34
C SER A 260 -7.31 0.18 19.44
N PRO A 261 -6.26 -0.66 19.42
CA PRO A 261 -5.12 -0.44 18.53
C PRO A 261 -5.55 -0.33 17.06
N GLU A 262 -6.47 -1.18 16.61
CA GLU A 262 -7.04 -1.18 15.25
C GLU A 262 -7.77 0.14 14.95
N ASN A 263 -8.64 0.59 15.85
CA ASN A 263 -9.35 1.86 15.68
C ASN A 263 -8.38 3.04 15.69
N ASN A 264 -7.33 2.99 16.51
CA ASN A 264 -6.31 4.03 16.51
C ASN A 264 -5.57 4.10 15.17
N GLU A 265 -5.28 2.95 14.53
CA GLU A 265 -4.67 2.92 13.19
C GLU A 265 -5.58 3.52 12.12
N LEU A 266 -6.85 3.12 12.10
CA LEU A 266 -7.85 3.68 11.18
C LEU A 266 -8.03 5.19 11.38
N ALA A 267 -8.14 5.63 12.63
CA ALA A 267 -8.27 7.05 12.97
C ALA A 267 -7.06 7.84 12.49
N MET A 268 -5.84 7.33 12.68
CA MET A 268 -4.63 7.98 12.19
C MET A 268 -4.61 8.10 10.66
N GLU A 269 -4.99 7.06 9.91
CA GLU A 269 -5.05 7.14 8.44
C GLU A 269 -6.12 8.14 7.96
N ALA A 270 -7.30 8.14 8.59
CA ALA A 270 -8.37 9.08 8.27
C ALA A 270 -7.98 10.53 8.58
N LEU A 271 -7.35 10.79 9.74
CA LEU A 271 -6.84 12.11 10.11
C LEU A 271 -5.77 12.61 9.13
N LYS A 272 -4.87 11.75 8.68
CA LYS A 272 -3.85 12.12 7.68
C LYS A 272 -4.46 12.49 6.34
N ALA A 273 -5.43 11.71 5.86
CA ALA A 273 -6.17 12.04 4.64
C ALA A 273 -6.94 13.36 4.79
N LEU A 274 -7.60 13.56 5.94
CA LEU A 274 -8.36 14.77 6.25
C LEU A 274 -7.45 16.00 6.30
N PHE A 275 -6.28 15.87 6.92
CA PHE A 275 -5.25 16.91 6.93
C PHE A 275 -4.85 17.30 5.52
N ASN A 276 -4.53 16.32 4.66
CA ASN A 276 -4.14 16.62 3.28
C ASN A 276 -5.25 17.41 2.55
N ILE A 277 -6.51 17.01 2.63
CA ILE A 277 -7.57 17.68 1.87
C ILE A 277 -7.95 19.06 2.43
N THR A 278 -7.81 19.27 3.74
CA THR A 278 -8.18 20.55 4.40
C THR A 278 -7.07 21.60 4.43
N MET A 279 -5.80 21.20 4.25
CA MET A 279 -4.67 22.15 4.21
C MET A 279 -4.61 22.95 2.91
N SER A 280 -4.70 24.29 3.01
CA SER A 280 -4.66 25.23 1.88
C SER A 280 -3.28 25.32 1.19
N ASP A 281 -3.26 25.35 -0.15
CA ASP A 281 -2.05 25.22 -0.99
C ASP A 281 -1.09 26.44 -0.98
N SER A 282 -1.27 27.46 -0.14
CA SER A 282 -0.56 28.73 -0.31
C SER A 282 0.88 28.82 0.26
N SER A 283 1.40 27.80 0.97
CA SER A 283 2.82 27.81 1.40
C SER A 283 3.46 26.45 1.74
N ASP A 284 2.74 25.33 1.61
CA ASP A 284 3.01 24.14 2.45
C ASP A 284 3.41 22.86 1.68
N GLU A 285 3.75 22.93 0.38
CA GLU A 285 4.21 21.75 -0.40
C GLU A 285 5.40 21.01 0.22
N VAL A 286 6.28 21.73 0.92
CA VAL A 286 7.44 21.17 1.62
C VAL A 286 7.02 20.34 2.85
N ARG A 287 5.90 20.65 3.50
CA ARG A 287 5.48 20.00 4.76
C ARG A 287 4.79 18.65 4.53
N VAL A 288 4.00 18.52 3.47
CA VAL A 288 3.32 17.26 3.12
C VAL A 288 4.34 16.19 2.72
N THR A 289 5.37 16.57 1.95
CA THR A 289 6.44 15.66 1.52
C THR A 289 7.21 15.08 2.73
N VAL A 290 7.52 15.90 3.73
CA VAL A 290 8.23 15.47 4.95
C VAL A 290 7.39 14.50 5.80
N LEU A 291 6.07 14.68 5.89
CA LEU A 291 5.18 13.74 6.60
C LEU A 291 5.10 12.38 5.90
N VAL A 292 5.02 12.38 4.56
CA VAL A 292 5.02 11.14 3.76
C VAL A 292 6.33 10.38 3.93
N GLU A 293 7.48 11.06 3.87
CA GLU A 293 8.78 10.42 4.05
C GLU A 293 8.98 9.87 5.47
N HIS A 294 8.58 10.59 6.52
CA HIS A 294 8.84 10.18 7.90
C HIS A 294 7.94 9.03 8.38
N GLN A 295 6.74 8.88 7.80
CA GLN A 295 5.76 7.89 8.26
C GLN A 295 5.80 6.57 7.47
N LEU A 296 6.35 6.58 6.25
CA LEU A 296 6.52 5.37 5.43
C LEU A 296 7.68 4.48 5.88
N PHE A 297 8.63 5.01 6.65
CA PHE A 297 9.72 4.21 7.23
C PHE A 297 9.29 3.26 8.35
N PHE A 298 8.07 3.39 8.90
CA PHE A 298 7.63 2.61 10.07
C PHE A 298 6.67 1.45 9.79
N LYS A 299 6.14 1.26 8.56
CA LYS A 299 5.17 0.19 8.25
C LYS A 299 5.30 -0.41 6.83
N ALA A 300 6.47 -0.92 6.45
CA ALA A 300 6.70 -1.64 5.19
C ALA A 300 7.58 -2.88 5.35
#